data_AF-A0A3B9PKG1-F1
#
_entry.id   AF-A0A3B9PKG1-F1
#
_cell.length_a   1.000
_cell.length_b   1.000
_cell.length_c   1.000
_cell.angle_alpha   90.00
_cell.angle_beta   90.00
_cell.angle_gamma   90.00
#
_symmetry.space_group_name_H-M   'P 1'
#
loop_
_entity.id
_entity.type
_entity.pdbx_description
1 polymer ?
#
loop_
_entity_poly.entity_id
_entity_poly.type
_entity_poly.pdbx_seq_one_letter_code
_entity_poly.pdbx_strand_id
1 'polypeptide(L)' 'MSDTLPPSYVQRFLLEDLDIRGAVVRLTDVWQAMQAGRDYPPSVARLLG' A
#
# COMPACT_ATOMS: atom_id res chain seq x y z
N MET A 1 -6.44 12.98 -19.74
CA MET A 1 -6.73 11.54 -19.66
C MET A 1 -6.47 11.15 -18.21
N SER A 2 -7.52 11.07 -17.39
CA SER A 2 -7.37 10.67 -15.98
C SER A 2 -7.18 9.16 -15.94
N ASP A 3 -5.92 8.71 -15.96
CA ASP A 3 -5.60 7.30 -15.86
C ASP A 3 -5.93 6.84 -14.44
N THR A 4 -6.92 5.97 -14.30
CA THR A 4 -7.39 5.56 -12.98
C THR A 4 -6.44 4.51 -12.44
N LEU A 5 -5.63 4.89 -11.45
CA LEU A 5 -4.70 3.96 -10.81
C LEU A 5 -5.45 2.77 -10.18
N PRO A 6 -4.86 1.56 -10.21
CA PRO A 6 -5.49 0.38 -9.63
C PRO A 6 -5.76 0.53 -8.13
N PRO A 7 -6.70 -0.24 -7.56
CA PRO A 7 -7.06 -0.23 -6.14
C PRO A 7 -5.84 -0.27 -5.21
N SER A 8 -4.85 -1.10 -5.54
CA SER A 8 -3.56 -1.15 -4.87
C SER A 8 -2.41 -0.89 -5.85
N TYR A 9 -1.44 -0.07 -5.45
CA TYR A 9 -0.27 0.26 -6.28
C TYR A 9 0.95 0.69 -5.47
N VAL A 10 2.10 0.68 -6.13
CA VAL A 10 3.36 1.25 -5.66
C VAL A 10 3.89 2.18 -6.76
N GLN A 11 4.07 3.47 -6.45
CA GLN A 11 4.66 4.45 -7.35
C GLN A 11 5.97 4.95 -6.74
N ARG A 12 7.09 4.65 -7.41
CA ARG A 12 8.41 5.10 -7.00
C ARG A 12 8.68 6.52 -7.49
N PHE A 13 9.45 7.28 -6.73
CA PHE A 13 9.96 8.58 -7.12
C PHE A 13 11.39 8.78 -6.63
N LEU A 14 12.08 9.71 -7.28
CA LEU A 14 13.38 10.24 -6.89
C LEU A 14 13.24 11.76 -6.92
N LEU A 15 13.75 12.43 -5.89
CA LEU A 15 13.97 13.86 -5.90
C LEU A 15 15.45 14.06 -6.27
N GLU A 16 15.72 14.29 -7.55
CA GLU A 16 17.06 14.21 -8.14
C GLU A 16 18.05 15.16 -7.48
N ASP A 17 17.65 16.41 -7.28
CA ASP A 17 18.51 17.45 -6.68
C ASP A 17 18.80 17.22 -5.19
N LEU A 18 18.04 16.33 -4.55
CA LEU A 18 18.18 16.00 -3.12
C LEU A 18 18.73 14.58 -2.90
N ASP A 19 18.87 13.78 -3.95
CA ASP A 19 19.15 12.33 -3.91
C ASP A 19 18.23 11.56 -2.94
N ILE A 20 16.97 12.00 -2.79
CA ILE A 20 15.98 11.36 -1.93
C ILE A 20 15.12 10.42 -2.76
N ARG A 21 15.18 9.13 -2.45
CA ARG A 21 14.34 8.10 -3.06
C ARG A 21 13.15 7.78 -2.17
N GLY A 22 11.98 7.60 -2.78
CA GLY A 22 10.78 7.23 -2.06
C GLY A 22 9.79 6.45 -2.90
N ALA A 23 8.71 6.04 -2.25
CA ALA A 23 7.58 5.44 -2.92
C ALA A 23 6.28 5.84 -2.23
N VAL A 24 5.24 6.08 -3.03
CA VAL A 24 3.86 6.15 -2.58
C VAL A 24 3.26 4.76 -2.73
N VAL A 25 2.72 4.22 -1.65
CA VAL A 25 2.10 2.90 -1.61
C VAL A 25 0.65 3.03 -1.16
N ARG A 26 -0.27 2.46 -1.94
CA ARG A 26 -1.67 2.29 -1.53
C ARG A 26 -1.99 0.80 -1.55
N LEU A 27 -2.38 0.25 -0.40
CA LEU A 27 -2.83 -1.14 -0.28
C LEU A 27 -4.30 -1.13 0.14
N THR A 28 -5.15 -1.80 -0.65
CA THR A 28 -6.59 -1.94 -0.38
C THR A 28 -6.98 -3.43 -0.45
N ASP A 29 -7.41 -3.90 -1.61
CA ASP A 29 -7.77 -5.29 -1.90
C ASP A 29 -6.66 -6.29 -1.52
N VAL A 30 -5.39 -5.97 -1.83
CA VAL A 30 -4.25 -6.83 -1.47
C VAL A 30 -4.07 -6.95 0.05
N TRP A 31 -4.40 -5.90 0.82
CA TRP A 31 -4.33 -5.93 2.28
C TRP A 31 -5.41 -6.83 2.89
N GLN A 32 -6.62 -6.77 2.31
CA GLN A 32 -7.73 -7.65 2.70
C GLN A 32 -7.42 -9.11 2.36
N ALA A 33 -6.89 -9.36 1.15
CA ALA A 33 -6.50 -10.70 0.72
C ALA A 33 -5.38 -11.28 1.60
N MET A 34 -4.43 -10.46 2.05
CA MET A 34 -3.41 -10.91 3.00
C MET A 34 -4.00 -11.34 4.34
N GLN A 35 -5.09 -10.77 4.81
CA GLN A 35 -5.67 -11.13 6.11
C GLN A 35 -6.70 -12.26 6.03
N ALA A 36 -7.19 -12.56 4.82
CA ALA A 36 -8.21 -13.57 4.59
C ALA A 36 -7.79 -14.95 5.13
N GLY A 37 -8.69 -15.59 5.88
CA GLY A 37 -8.49 -16.94 6.46
C GLY A 37 -7.48 -17.01 7.60
N ARG A 38 -7.03 -15.87 8.15
CA ARG A 38 -6.12 -15.82 9.31
C ARG A 38 -6.80 -15.54 10.65
N ASP A 39 -8.11 -15.27 10.63
CA ASP A 39 -8.97 -15.03 11.80
C ASP A 39 -8.35 -14.11 12.86
N TYR A 40 -7.67 -13.05 12.41
CA TYR A 40 -7.05 -12.10 13.31
C TYR A 40 -8.10 -11.33 14.11
N PRO A 41 -7.92 -11.20 15.45
CA PRO A 41 -8.70 -10.25 16.23
C PRO A 41 -8.54 -8.83 15.66
N PRO A 42 -9.56 -7.96 15.76
CA PRO A 42 -9.51 -6.61 15.17
C PRO A 42 -8.30 -5.76 15.60
N SER A 43 -7.82 -5.94 16.84
CA SER A 43 -6.62 -5.26 17.34
C SER A 43 -5.34 -5.70 16.64
N VAL A 44 -5.24 -7.00 16.30
CA VAL A 44 -4.10 -7.57 15.58
C VAL A 44 -4.14 -7.14 14.11
N ALA A 45 -5.31 -7.19 13.48
CA ALA A 45 -5.50 -6.69 12.11
C ALA A 45 -5.03 -5.23 11.97
N ARG A 46 -5.46 -4.34 12.89
CA ARG A 46 -5.05 -2.93 12.92
C ARG A 46 -3.56 -2.72 13.19
N LEU A 47 -2.92 -3.58 13.98
CA LEU A 47 -1.48 -3.49 14.23
C LEU A 47 -0.68 -3.83 12.97
N LEU A 48 -1.18 -4.78 12.18
CA LEU A 48 -0.54 -5.21 10.94
C LEU A 48 -0.70 -4.15 9.84
N GLY A 49 -1.76 -3.33 9.88
CA GLY A 49 -2.02 -2.25 8.90
C GLY A 49 -3.42 -1.66 9.00
#